data_AF-A0AAD9DHD4-F1
#
_entry.id   AF-A0AAD9DHD4-F1
#
_cell.length_a   1.000
_cell.length_b   1.000
_cell.length_c   1.000
_cell.angle_alpha   90.00
_cell.angle_beta   90.00
_cell.angle_gamma   90.00
#
_symmetry.space_group_name_H-M   'P 1'
#
loop_
_entity.id
_entity.type
_entity.pdbx_description
1 polymer ?
#
loop_
_entity_poly.entity_id
_entity_poly.type
_entity_poly.pdbx_seq_one_letter_code
_entity_poly.pdbx_strand_id
1 'polypeptide(L)'
;MADHQEVYVYRGGRAPNNITHAIIDKSVKVIDEEAFENNKNLLSVETHDGIDSISRAAFGGCVSLAHLDIRSVRILHSYAFADSGLTEVDCDNLEIIEDRVFSCCRSLRRITFPKVRRIGACAFEEAALTEVLFSETLERVSINAFYANGPLKRICLPLDAEILFRDKSACLRYDPHIFGDCDNFSTVELIGGIHETVSSLHMESWGNDMRKDITRINRTLPSIPSNQKTNVIRWWLQSVHSRIEHYKTEHIKVIKEATVLLELALWKARLDDDGGEREDGLFEAPTKKVKIDVERTRNERRVTSGANIVIKNVLPFLKLK
;
A
#
# COMPACT_ATOMS: atom_id res chain seq x y z
N MET A 1 -41.45 21.20 -26.59
CA MET A 1 -41.95 21.00 -25.21
C MET A 1 -40.72 20.76 -24.37
N ALA A 2 -40.32 21.75 -23.58
CA ALA A 2 -39.17 21.61 -22.69
C ALA A 2 -39.61 20.71 -21.54
N ASP A 3 -39.04 19.52 -21.47
CA ASP A 3 -39.26 18.57 -20.38
C ASP A 3 -38.67 19.20 -19.11
N HIS A 4 -39.53 19.74 -18.25
CA HIS A 4 -39.12 20.18 -16.93
C HIS A 4 -38.86 18.92 -16.10
N GLN A 5 -37.66 18.33 -16.23
CA GLN A 5 -37.18 17.35 -15.28
C GLN A 5 -37.16 18.01 -13.90
N GLU A 6 -38.11 17.63 -13.04
CA GLU A 6 -38.14 18.08 -11.66
C GLU A 6 -36.87 17.57 -10.96
N VAL A 7 -35.96 18.50 -10.70
CA VAL A 7 -34.74 18.23 -9.96
C VAL A 7 -35.06 18.29 -8.47
N TYR A 8 -34.85 17.18 -7.77
CA TYR A 8 -35.10 17.09 -6.34
C TYR A 8 -33.90 17.62 -5.54
N VAL A 9 -34.12 18.60 -4.67
CA VAL A 9 -33.07 19.12 -3.78
C VAL A 9 -33.09 18.34 -2.47
N TYR A 10 -32.03 17.56 -2.23
CA TYR A 10 -31.86 16.75 -1.02
C TYR A 10 -31.29 17.59 0.12
N ARG A 11 -31.99 17.59 1.26
CA ARG A 11 -31.60 18.33 2.48
C ARG A 11 -31.47 17.43 3.72
N GLY A 12 -31.50 16.11 3.52
CA GLY A 12 -31.51 15.10 4.59
C GLY A 12 -32.76 14.22 4.59
N GLY A 13 -32.66 13.09 5.28
CA GLY A 13 -33.68 12.06 5.41
C GLY A 13 -33.75 11.13 4.19
N ARG A 14 -34.94 10.59 3.95
CA ARG A 14 -35.25 9.70 2.82
C ARG A 14 -35.90 10.50 1.69
N ALA A 15 -35.32 10.43 0.51
CA ALA A 15 -35.85 11.01 -0.71
C ALA A 15 -37.04 10.18 -1.25
N PRO A 16 -37.93 10.79 -2.05
CA PRO A 16 -38.94 10.04 -2.79
C PRO A 16 -38.31 8.97 -3.69
N ASN A 17 -39.05 7.89 -3.98
CA ASN A 17 -38.56 6.71 -4.71
C ASN A 17 -38.80 6.76 -6.24
N ASN A 18 -39.13 7.93 -6.79
CA ASN A 18 -39.48 8.13 -8.18
C ASN A 18 -38.73 9.30 -8.85
N ILE A 19 -37.63 9.76 -8.24
CA ILE A 19 -36.86 10.89 -8.74
C ILE A 19 -35.91 10.45 -9.85
N THR A 20 -35.66 11.35 -10.80
CA THR A 20 -34.72 11.12 -11.91
C THR A 20 -33.42 11.89 -11.75
N HIS A 21 -33.47 13.07 -11.13
CA HIS A 21 -32.34 13.96 -10.91
C HIS A 21 -32.37 14.48 -9.47
N ALA A 22 -31.23 14.45 -8.79
CA ALA A 22 -31.11 15.02 -7.45
C ALA A 22 -29.92 15.99 -7.36
N ILE A 23 -30.08 17.05 -6.56
CA ILE A 23 -29.00 17.94 -6.16
C ILE A 23 -28.85 17.83 -4.64
N ILE A 24 -27.64 17.52 -4.18
CA ILE A 24 -27.33 17.53 -2.75
C ILE A 24 -27.12 18.98 -2.31
N ASP A 25 -27.92 19.45 -1.36
CA ASP A 25 -27.80 20.80 -0.81
C ASP A 25 -26.45 20.98 -0.09
N LYS A 26 -25.80 22.14 -0.27
CA LYS A 26 -24.46 22.43 0.27
C LYS A 26 -24.35 22.32 1.80
N SER A 27 -25.48 22.33 2.52
CA SER A 27 -25.51 22.13 3.97
C SER A 27 -25.34 20.66 4.39
N VAL A 28 -25.56 19.72 3.47
CA VAL A 28 -25.48 18.29 3.71
C VAL A 28 -24.03 17.85 3.77
N LYS A 29 -23.60 17.37 4.94
CA LYS A 29 -22.28 16.77 5.12
C LYS A 29 -22.30 15.24 5.05
N VAL A 30 -23.44 14.64 5.34
CA VAL A 30 -23.62 13.19 5.37
C VAL A 30 -24.88 12.89 4.58
N ILE A 31 -24.78 11.97 3.62
CA ILE A 31 -25.97 11.42 2.96
C ILE A 31 -26.52 10.35 3.90
N ASP A 32 -27.78 10.52 4.31
CA ASP A 32 -28.38 9.70 5.36
C ASP A 32 -28.60 8.25 4.92
N GLU A 33 -28.84 7.40 5.92
CA GLU A 33 -29.16 5.99 5.71
C GLU A 33 -30.41 5.87 4.82
N GLU A 34 -30.32 4.99 3.82
CA GLU A 34 -31.38 4.72 2.84
C GLU A 34 -31.88 5.95 2.05
N ALA A 35 -31.11 7.05 2.02
CA ALA A 35 -31.53 8.35 1.46
C ALA A 35 -32.16 8.23 0.06
N PHE A 36 -31.54 7.47 -0.84
CA PHE A 36 -31.99 7.23 -2.21
C PHE A 36 -32.23 5.75 -2.49
N GLU A 37 -32.38 4.92 -1.46
CA GLU A 37 -32.52 3.48 -1.62
C GLU A 37 -33.69 3.11 -2.54
N ASN A 38 -33.43 2.18 -3.46
CA ASN A 38 -34.37 1.67 -4.47
C ASN A 38 -34.94 2.74 -5.43
N ASN A 39 -34.27 3.89 -5.58
CA ASN A 39 -34.58 4.84 -6.65
C ASN A 39 -34.11 4.31 -8.01
N LYS A 40 -34.89 3.41 -8.58
CA LYS A 40 -34.55 2.74 -9.84
C LYS A 40 -34.52 3.67 -11.06
N ASN A 41 -35.13 4.85 -10.96
CA ASN A 41 -35.20 5.83 -12.04
C ASN A 41 -34.18 6.97 -11.89
N LEU A 42 -33.37 6.99 -10.82
CA LEU A 42 -32.40 8.03 -10.57
C LEU A 42 -31.24 7.91 -11.56
N LEU A 43 -31.12 8.90 -12.44
CA LEU A 43 -30.13 8.94 -13.52
C LEU A 43 -28.86 9.67 -13.10
N SER A 44 -29.01 10.77 -12.34
CA SER A 44 -27.87 11.58 -11.91
C SER A 44 -28.11 12.24 -10.55
N VAL A 45 -27.01 12.45 -9.84
CA VAL A 45 -26.97 13.14 -8.55
C VAL A 45 -25.81 14.12 -8.61
N GLU A 46 -26.12 15.41 -8.47
CA GLU A 46 -25.11 16.46 -8.35
C GLU A 46 -24.68 16.58 -6.89
N THR A 47 -23.41 16.29 -6.63
CA THR A 47 -22.78 16.38 -5.31
C THR A 47 -21.95 17.66 -5.19
N HIS A 48 -21.39 17.91 -4.00
CA HIS A 48 -20.46 19.00 -3.75
C HIS A 48 -19.28 18.53 -2.90
N ASP A 49 -18.22 19.33 -2.81
CA ASP A 49 -16.97 18.97 -2.13
C ASP A 49 -17.06 18.93 -0.59
N GLY A 50 -18.26 19.05 -0.03
CA GLY A 50 -18.50 19.15 1.42
C GLY A 50 -19.09 17.89 2.06
N ILE A 51 -19.15 16.78 1.32
CA ILE A 51 -19.73 15.51 1.80
C ILE A 51 -18.63 14.68 2.44
N ASP A 52 -18.75 14.45 3.75
CA ASP A 52 -17.79 13.69 4.56
C ASP A 52 -17.99 12.17 4.41
N SER A 53 -19.24 11.71 4.43
CA SER A 53 -19.58 10.28 4.37
C SER A 53 -20.93 9.99 3.70
N ILE A 54 -21.06 8.76 3.21
CA ILE A 54 -22.31 8.21 2.67
C ILE A 54 -22.73 7.04 3.54
N SER A 55 -23.92 7.14 4.13
CA SER A 55 -24.44 6.19 5.11
C SER A 55 -24.92 4.89 4.48
N ARG A 56 -25.29 3.95 5.36
CA ARG A 56 -25.72 2.60 4.99
C ARG A 56 -26.84 2.65 3.94
N ALA A 57 -26.69 1.84 2.88
CA ALA A 57 -27.67 1.70 1.80
C ALA A 57 -28.14 3.01 1.12
N ALA A 58 -27.41 4.13 1.25
CA ALA A 58 -27.86 5.44 0.77
C ALA A 58 -28.24 5.45 -0.72
N PHE A 59 -27.53 4.72 -1.57
CA PHE A 59 -27.82 4.54 -3.00
C PHE A 59 -28.02 3.07 -3.37
N GLY A 60 -28.37 2.22 -2.39
CA GLY A 60 -28.65 0.81 -2.62
C GLY A 60 -29.80 0.63 -3.64
N GLY A 61 -29.62 -0.22 -4.65
CA GLY A 61 -30.63 -0.50 -5.68
C GLY A 61 -30.88 0.62 -6.69
N CYS A 62 -30.02 1.64 -6.75
CA CYS A 62 -30.08 2.70 -7.78
C CYS A 62 -29.54 2.21 -9.13
N VAL A 63 -30.29 1.31 -9.79
CA VAL A 63 -29.87 0.58 -11.00
C VAL A 63 -29.65 1.46 -12.24
N SER A 64 -30.21 2.67 -12.29
CA SER A 64 -30.05 3.61 -13.40
C SER A 64 -29.00 4.69 -13.16
N LEU A 65 -28.45 4.78 -11.95
CA LEU A 65 -27.44 5.76 -11.61
C LEU A 65 -26.10 5.32 -12.21
N ALA A 66 -25.69 5.96 -13.31
CA ALA A 66 -24.50 5.54 -14.06
C ALA A 66 -23.20 6.17 -13.53
N HIS A 67 -23.27 7.40 -13.00
CA HIS A 67 -22.11 8.14 -12.53
C HIS A 67 -22.44 8.92 -11.27
N LEU A 68 -21.45 9.02 -10.37
CA LEU A 68 -21.53 9.80 -9.15
C LEU A 68 -20.13 10.30 -8.79
N ASP A 69 -19.98 11.62 -8.62
CA ASP A 69 -18.75 12.21 -8.10
C ASP A 69 -18.76 12.14 -6.56
N ILE A 70 -17.83 11.39 -5.98
CA ILE A 70 -17.64 11.25 -4.53
C ILE A 70 -16.21 11.61 -4.10
N ARG A 71 -15.52 12.48 -4.86
CA ARG A 71 -14.10 12.80 -4.58
C ARG A 71 -13.84 13.34 -3.17
N SER A 72 -14.81 14.03 -2.57
CA SER A 72 -14.71 14.56 -1.19
C SER A 72 -14.94 13.52 -0.10
N VAL A 73 -15.65 12.43 -0.42
CA VAL A 73 -16.13 11.44 0.55
C VAL A 73 -14.98 10.62 1.11
N ARG A 74 -14.92 10.50 2.44
CA ARG A 74 -13.86 9.75 3.15
C ARG A 74 -14.28 8.35 3.54
N ILE A 75 -15.57 8.15 3.83
CA ILE A 75 -16.10 6.88 4.34
C ILE A 75 -17.37 6.50 3.59
N LEU A 76 -17.40 5.27 3.07
CA LEU A 76 -18.59 4.63 2.54
C LEU A 76 -19.05 3.54 3.50
N HIS A 77 -20.26 3.71 4.04
CA HIS A 77 -20.84 2.75 4.95
C HIS A 77 -21.48 1.57 4.23
N SER A 78 -21.75 0.53 5.00
CA SER A 78 -22.17 -0.78 4.49
C SER A 78 -23.34 -0.68 3.49
N TYR A 79 -23.26 -1.41 2.37
CA TYR A 79 -24.27 -1.41 1.29
C TYR A 79 -24.53 -0.06 0.59
N ALA A 80 -23.75 1.00 0.82
CA ALA A 80 -24.06 2.35 0.30
C ALA A 80 -24.38 2.39 -1.20
N PHE A 81 -23.77 1.55 -2.04
CA PHE A 81 -24.00 1.46 -3.49
C PHE A 81 -24.37 0.05 -3.95
N ALA A 82 -24.83 -0.82 -3.06
CA ALA A 82 -25.18 -2.20 -3.42
C ALA A 82 -26.22 -2.23 -4.54
N ASP A 83 -26.06 -3.10 -5.53
CA ASP A 83 -26.95 -3.23 -6.70
C ASP A 83 -27.12 -1.92 -7.52
N SER A 84 -26.17 -0.99 -7.44
CA SER A 84 -26.22 0.25 -8.25
C SER A 84 -25.79 0.03 -9.70
N GLY A 85 -26.27 0.91 -10.58
CA GLY A 85 -25.93 0.94 -12.01
C GLY A 85 -24.59 1.59 -12.34
N LEU A 86 -23.78 1.94 -11.32
CA LEU A 86 -22.59 2.75 -11.48
C LEU A 86 -21.60 2.08 -12.43
N THR A 87 -21.10 2.84 -13.40
CA THR A 87 -20.09 2.37 -14.36
C THR A 87 -18.68 2.77 -13.95
N GLU A 88 -18.55 3.94 -13.35
CA GLU A 88 -17.29 4.57 -12.93
C GLU A 88 -17.55 5.42 -11.68
N VAL A 89 -16.58 5.40 -10.75
CA VAL A 89 -16.65 6.13 -9.49
C VAL A 89 -15.32 6.83 -9.24
N ASP A 90 -15.37 8.15 -9.11
CA ASP A 90 -14.21 8.99 -8.76
C ASP A 90 -14.18 9.23 -7.25
N CYS A 91 -13.13 8.77 -6.56
CA CYS A 91 -13.09 8.71 -5.10
C CYS A 91 -11.72 9.09 -4.48
N ASP A 92 -11.22 10.28 -4.84
CA ASP A 92 -9.87 10.76 -4.51
C ASP A 92 -9.51 10.78 -3.02
N ASN A 93 -10.47 11.05 -2.13
CA ASN A 93 -10.25 11.12 -0.69
C ASN A 93 -10.81 9.93 0.09
N LEU A 94 -11.24 8.88 -0.60
CA LEU A 94 -11.84 7.72 0.03
C LEU A 94 -10.78 6.95 0.84
N GLU A 95 -11.03 6.79 2.14
CA GLU A 95 -10.13 6.11 3.09
C GLU A 95 -10.67 4.74 3.51
N ILE A 96 -12.00 4.64 3.70
CA ILE A 96 -12.64 3.45 4.27
C ILE A 96 -13.84 3.05 3.41
N ILE A 97 -13.82 1.79 2.97
CA ILE A 97 -14.93 1.11 2.31
C ILE A 97 -15.40 0.01 3.27
N GLU A 98 -16.61 0.12 3.79
CA GLU A 98 -17.21 -0.92 4.64
C GLU A 98 -17.71 -2.13 3.85
N ASP A 99 -18.45 -3.00 4.52
CA ASP A 99 -18.91 -4.27 3.98
C ASP A 99 -19.95 -4.05 2.86
N ARG A 100 -19.81 -4.78 1.76
CA ARG A 100 -20.78 -4.84 0.65
C ARG A 100 -21.10 -3.49 -0.02
N VAL A 101 -20.27 -2.46 0.13
CA VAL A 101 -20.51 -1.11 -0.41
C VAL A 101 -20.89 -1.11 -1.89
N PHE A 102 -20.12 -1.81 -2.74
CA PHE A 102 -20.32 -1.94 -4.19
C PHE A 102 -20.68 -3.38 -4.58
N SER A 103 -21.33 -4.13 -3.68
CA SER A 103 -21.80 -5.48 -3.97
C SER A 103 -22.82 -5.45 -5.12
N CYS A 104 -22.74 -6.41 -6.04
CA CYS A 104 -23.60 -6.53 -7.23
C CYS A 104 -23.59 -5.32 -8.18
N CYS A 105 -22.56 -4.46 -8.11
CA CYS A 105 -22.35 -3.37 -9.08
C CYS A 105 -21.82 -3.90 -10.43
N ARG A 106 -22.66 -4.65 -11.14
CA ARG A 106 -22.30 -5.40 -12.36
C ARG A 106 -21.93 -4.53 -13.57
N SER A 107 -22.14 -3.21 -13.46
CA SER A 107 -21.75 -2.23 -14.48
C SER A 107 -20.42 -1.55 -14.16
N LEU A 108 -19.90 -1.66 -12.92
CA LEU A 108 -18.76 -0.90 -12.43
C LEU A 108 -17.47 -1.47 -13.03
N ARG A 109 -16.86 -0.75 -13.98
CA ARG A 109 -15.68 -1.23 -14.72
C ARG A 109 -14.38 -0.71 -14.14
N ARG A 110 -14.37 0.53 -13.65
CA ARG A 110 -13.18 1.22 -13.15
C ARG A 110 -13.47 1.91 -11.83
N ILE A 111 -12.53 1.75 -10.91
CA ILE A 111 -12.44 2.48 -9.66
C ILE A 111 -10.96 2.62 -9.30
N THR A 112 -10.55 3.79 -8.85
CA THR A 112 -9.16 4.06 -8.46
C THR A 112 -9.11 4.29 -6.96
N PHE A 113 -8.13 3.69 -6.25
CA PHE A 113 -8.03 3.78 -4.79
C PHE A 113 -6.80 4.55 -4.33
N PRO A 114 -6.74 5.89 -4.50
CA PRO A 114 -5.52 6.65 -4.21
C PRO A 114 -5.18 6.73 -2.72
N LYS A 115 -6.17 6.68 -1.82
CA LYS A 115 -5.98 6.81 -0.36
C LYS A 115 -6.65 5.73 0.47
N VAL A 116 -7.24 4.71 -0.15
CA VAL A 116 -8.00 3.68 0.58
C VAL A 116 -7.05 2.88 1.47
N ARG A 117 -7.41 2.83 2.76
CA ARG A 117 -6.68 2.07 3.78
C ARG A 117 -7.37 0.76 4.12
N ARG A 118 -8.70 0.72 4.06
CA ARG A 118 -9.50 -0.45 4.49
C ARG A 118 -10.62 -0.76 3.52
N ILE A 119 -10.71 -2.04 3.14
CA ILE A 119 -11.78 -2.61 2.32
C ILE A 119 -12.50 -3.71 3.12
N GLY A 120 -13.81 -3.53 3.28
CA GLY A 120 -14.71 -4.42 4.00
C GLY A 120 -14.98 -5.74 3.28
N ALA A 121 -15.69 -6.63 3.97
CA ALA A 121 -16.05 -7.94 3.44
C ALA A 121 -17.05 -7.79 2.29
N CYS A 122 -16.86 -8.58 1.23
CA CYS A 122 -17.73 -8.54 0.04
C CYS A 122 -17.91 -7.14 -0.59
N ALA A 123 -16.99 -6.19 -0.34
CA ALA A 123 -17.14 -4.79 -0.74
C ALA A 123 -17.39 -4.60 -2.24
N PHE A 124 -16.79 -5.43 -3.10
CA PHE A 124 -16.95 -5.45 -4.55
C PHE A 124 -17.42 -6.83 -5.04
N GLU A 125 -18.13 -7.61 -4.21
CA GLU A 125 -18.68 -8.90 -4.62
C GLU A 125 -19.56 -8.76 -5.88
N GLU A 126 -19.33 -9.57 -6.91
CA GLU A 126 -20.03 -9.52 -8.21
C GLU A 126 -19.95 -8.17 -8.95
N ALA A 127 -18.95 -7.34 -8.64
CA ALA A 127 -18.65 -6.18 -9.46
C ALA A 127 -17.99 -6.59 -10.79
N ALA A 128 -17.98 -5.67 -11.76
CA ALA A 128 -17.41 -5.90 -13.10
C ALA A 128 -16.06 -5.20 -13.32
N LEU A 129 -15.26 -5.07 -12.25
CA LEU A 129 -13.99 -4.37 -12.29
C LEU A 129 -12.99 -5.07 -13.21
N THR A 130 -12.34 -4.31 -14.10
CA THR A 130 -11.31 -4.87 -15.00
C THR A 130 -9.91 -4.82 -14.42
N GLU A 131 -9.64 -3.78 -13.63
CA GLU A 131 -8.37 -3.53 -12.99
C GLU A 131 -8.58 -2.89 -11.62
N VAL A 132 -7.69 -3.21 -10.68
CA VAL A 132 -7.70 -2.63 -9.34
C VAL A 132 -6.31 -2.11 -9.00
N LEU A 133 -6.21 -0.80 -8.83
CA LEU A 133 -4.99 -0.10 -8.45
C LEU A 133 -5.08 0.29 -6.98
N PHE A 134 -4.38 -0.43 -6.11
CA PHE A 134 -4.29 -0.08 -4.70
C PHE A 134 -3.23 1.01 -4.46
N SER A 135 -3.32 1.71 -3.34
CA SER A 135 -2.29 2.67 -2.89
C SER A 135 -1.34 2.02 -1.89
N GLU A 136 -0.14 2.59 -1.73
CA GLU A 136 0.84 2.17 -0.72
C GLU A 136 0.32 2.30 0.72
N THR A 137 -0.75 3.08 0.93
CA THR A 137 -1.39 3.25 2.24
C THR A 137 -2.39 2.16 2.61
N LEU A 138 -2.62 1.18 1.72
CA LEU A 138 -3.58 0.10 1.97
C LEU A 138 -3.12 -0.78 3.14
N GLU A 139 -3.99 -0.94 4.14
CA GLU A 139 -3.69 -1.70 5.36
C GLU A 139 -4.44 -3.03 5.44
N ARG A 140 -5.64 -3.11 4.85
CA ARG A 140 -6.49 -4.29 4.98
C ARG A 140 -7.48 -4.43 3.81
N VAL A 141 -7.54 -5.66 3.28
CA VAL A 141 -8.58 -6.15 2.38
C VAL A 141 -9.24 -7.36 3.05
N SER A 142 -10.55 -7.27 3.28
CA SER A 142 -11.28 -8.32 4.01
C SER A 142 -11.74 -9.46 3.10
N ILE A 143 -12.28 -10.52 3.71
CA ILE A 143 -12.71 -11.73 3.00
C ILE A 143 -13.72 -11.41 1.89
N ASN A 144 -13.56 -12.11 0.76
CA ASN A 144 -14.45 -12.02 -0.41
C ASN A 144 -14.60 -10.61 -0.98
N ALA A 145 -13.72 -9.66 -0.66
CA ALA A 145 -13.84 -8.27 -1.10
C ALA A 145 -14.00 -8.14 -2.62
N PHE A 146 -13.41 -9.03 -3.42
CA PHE A 146 -13.52 -9.06 -4.88
C PHE A 146 -14.09 -10.40 -5.39
N TYR A 147 -14.90 -11.10 -4.60
CA TYR A 147 -15.50 -12.37 -5.00
C TYR A 147 -16.34 -12.23 -6.28
N ALA A 148 -16.27 -13.22 -7.16
CA ALA A 148 -17.00 -13.28 -8.43
C ALA A 148 -16.80 -12.07 -9.36
N ASN A 149 -15.63 -11.42 -9.32
CA ASN A 149 -15.26 -10.39 -10.30
C ASN A 149 -14.75 -11.03 -11.59
N GLY A 150 -15.68 -11.53 -12.41
CA GLY A 150 -15.39 -12.18 -13.68
C GLY A 150 -14.41 -11.43 -14.61
N PRO A 151 -14.54 -10.12 -14.87
CA PRO A 151 -13.69 -9.40 -15.81
C PRO A 151 -12.35 -8.92 -15.24
N LEU A 152 -12.07 -9.14 -13.94
CA LEU A 152 -10.85 -8.66 -13.29
C LEU A 152 -9.63 -9.36 -13.90
N LYS A 153 -8.72 -8.58 -14.47
CA LYS A 153 -7.50 -9.09 -15.13
C LYS A 153 -6.24 -8.78 -14.34
N ARG A 154 -6.18 -7.59 -13.76
CA ARG A 154 -4.96 -7.02 -13.17
C ARG A 154 -5.22 -6.45 -11.79
N ILE A 155 -4.29 -6.69 -10.88
CA ILE A 155 -4.24 -5.98 -9.59
C ILE A 155 -2.82 -5.48 -9.33
N CYS A 156 -2.71 -4.30 -8.72
CA CYS A 156 -1.44 -3.75 -8.29
C CYS A 156 -1.49 -3.62 -6.76
N LEU A 157 -0.71 -4.43 -6.03
CA LEU A 157 -0.73 -4.55 -4.57
C LEU A 157 0.51 -3.91 -3.93
N PRO A 158 0.41 -3.36 -2.71
CA PRO A 158 1.59 -3.02 -1.93
C PRO A 158 2.33 -4.28 -1.48
N LEU A 159 3.62 -4.14 -1.18
CA LEU A 159 4.39 -5.20 -0.55
C LEU A 159 4.14 -5.27 0.96
N ASP A 160 2.93 -5.66 1.32
CA ASP A 160 2.62 -6.10 2.68
C ASP A 160 1.70 -7.32 2.58
N ALA A 161 2.24 -8.47 2.98
CA ALA A 161 1.53 -9.75 2.93
C ALA A 161 0.38 -9.82 3.95
N GLU A 162 0.41 -8.98 5.00
CA GLU A 162 -0.61 -8.93 6.05
C GLU A 162 -1.87 -8.17 5.61
N ILE A 163 -1.81 -7.40 4.53
CA ILE A 163 -2.96 -6.69 3.95
C ILE A 163 -4.12 -7.66 3.66
N LEU A 164 -3.80 -8.90 3.26
CA LEU A 164 -4.79 -9.91 2.91
C LEU A 164 -5.31 -10.72 4.13
N PHE A 165 -4.76 -10.50 5.35
CA PHE A 165 -4.92 -11.40 6.51
C PHE A 165 -5.27 -10.77 7.86
N ARG A 166 -5.33 -9.45 7.99
CA ARG A 166 -5.54 -8.81 9.30
C ARG A 166 -6.99 -8.89 9.80
N ASP A 167 -7.61 -10.07 9.80
CA ASP A 167 -8.79 -10.36 10.61
C ASP A 167 -8.44 -11.38 11.71
N LYS A 168 -7.91 -10.89 12.83
CA LYS A 168 -7.71 -11.68 14.06
C LYS A 168 -9.02 -11.96 14.81
N SER A 169 -10.15 -11.44 14.33
CA SER A 169 -11.44 -11.44 15.04
C SER A 169 -12.42 -12.50 14.57
N ALA A 170 -12.19 -13.17 13.45
CA ALA A 170 -13.10 -14.18 12.95
C ALA A 170 -12.45 -15.58 13.04
N CYS A 171 -12.98 -16.41 13.93
CA CYS A 171 -12.82 -17.86 13.86
C CYS A 171 -13.34 -18.37 12.50
N LEU A 172 -12.52 -18.33 11.46
CA LEU A 172 -12.91 -18.84 10.15
C LEU A 172 -12.17 -20.14 9.86
N ARG A 173 -12.95 -21.22 9.84
CA ARG A 173 -12.60 -22.57 9.40
C ARG A 173 -12.36 -22.66 7.87
N TYR A 174 -12.36 -21.53 7.16
CA TYR A 174 -12.30 -21.45 5.71
C TYR A 174 -11.28 -20.39 5.27
N ASP A 175 -10.47 -20.73 4.27
CA ASP A 175 -9.48 -19.83 3.68
C ASP A 175 -10.16 -18.56 3.14
N PRO A 176 -9.55 -17.37 3.27
CA PRO A 176 -10.12 -16.16 2.70
C PRO A 176 -10.03 -16.18 1.17
N HIS A 177 -11.18 -16.07 0.51
CA HIS A 177 -11.31 -16.08 -0.94
C HIS A 177 -11.49 -14.65 -1.49
N ILE A 178 -10.52 -13.75 -1.20
CA ILE A 178 -10.58 -12.34 -1.63
C ILE A 178 -10.86 -12.23 -3.13
N PHE A 179 -10.19 -13.06 -3.95
CA PHE A 179 -10.35 -13.12 -5.40
C PHE A 179 -11.01 -14.44 -5.86
N GLY A 180 -11.89 -15.03 -5.03
CA GLY A 180 -12.66 -16.21 -5.43
C GLY A 180 -13.50 -15.93 -6.68
N ASP A 181 -13.63 -16.92 -7.56
CA ASP A 181 -14.39 -16.84 -8.83
C ASP A 181 -14.03 -15.64 -9.74
N CYS A 182 -12.77 -15.19 -9.65
CA CYS A 182 -12.17 -14.25 -10.60
C CYS A 182 -11.45 -15.01 -11.73
N ASP A 183 -12.20 -15.53 -12.69
CA ASP A 183 -11.66 -16.46 -13.70
C ASP A 183 -10.63 -15.81 -14.64
N ASN A 184 -10.85 -14.56 -15.06
CA ASN A 184 -9.95 -13.84 -15.97
C ASN A 184 -8.71 -13.24 -15.31
N PHE A 185 -8.57 -13.42 -13.99
CA PHE A 185 -7.49 -12.81 -13.23
C PHE A 185 -6.14 -13.45 -13.59
N SER A 186 -5.23 -12.64 -14.12
CA SER A 186 -4.02 -13.11 -14.82
C SER A 186 -2.74 -12.43 -14.39
N THR A 187 -2.79 -11.21 -13.87
CA THR A 187 -1.57 -10.44 -13.57
C THR A 187 -1.64 -9.73 -12.22
N VAL A 188 -0.53 -9.79 -11.49
CA VAL A 188 -0.29 -9.10 -10.24
C VAL A 188 0.99 -8.30 -10.38
N GLU A 189 0.94 -7.04 -9.96
CA GLU A 189 2.08 -6.13 -9.91
C GLU A 189 2.28 -5.61 -8.48
N LEU A 190 3.51 -5.23 -8.16
CA LEU A 190 3.87 -4.65 -6.86
C LEU A 190 4.03 -3.15 -6.97
N ILE A 191 3.47 -2.44 -6.00
CA ILE A 191 3.64 -1.00 -5.76
C ILE A 191 4.49 -0.84 -4.49
N GLY A 192 5.27 0.24 -4.35
CA GLY A 192 6.00 0.47 -3.08
C GLY A 192 7.49 0.79 -3.19
N GLY A 193 7.97 1.50 -4.21
CA GLY A 193 9.39 1.87 -4.29
C GLY A 193 10.38 0.69 -4.30
N ILE A 194 9.91 -0.56 -4.41
CA ILE A 194 10.76 -1.76 -4.48
C ILE A 194 11.65 -1.67 -5.70
N HIS A 195 11.14 -1.13 -6.81
CA HIS A 195 11.96 -0.87 -7.99
C HIS A 195 13.07 0.15 -7.70
N GLU A 196 12.79 1.24 -6.99
CA GLU A 196 13.81 2.21 -6.57
C GLU A 196 14.80 1.58 -5.58
N THR A 197 14.32 0.73 -4.67
CA THR A 197 15.14 0.02 -3.68
C THR A 197 16.06 -1.00 -4.36
N VAL A 198 15.52 -1.81 -5.26
CA VAL A 198 16.26 -2.76 -6.12
C VAL A 198 17.29 -2.02 -6.94
N SER A 199 16.95 -0.86 -7.50
CA SER A 199 17.88 -0.01 -8.25
C SER A 199 18.94 0.65 -7.37
N SER A 200 18.64 0.91 -6.09
CA SER A 200 19.59 1.54 -5.15
C SER A 200 20.64 0.56 -4.60
N LEU A 201 20.36 -0.75 -4.62
CA LEU A 201 21.28 -1.77 -4.16
C LEU A 201 22.21 -2.22 -5.29
N HIS A 202 23.52 -2.25 -5.02
CA HIS A 202 24.53 -2.85 -5.91
C HIS A 202 24.45 -4.40 -5.94
N MET A 203 23.27 -5.00 -5.79
CA MET A 203 23.06 -6.45 -5.87
C MET A 203 22.22 -6.80 -7.09
N GLU A 204 22.88 -6.85 -8.25
CA GLU A 204 22.27 -7.20 -9.54
C GLU A 204 21.58 -8.58 -9.49
N SER A 205 22.10 -9.51 -8.68
CA SER A 205 21.51 -10.83 -8.44
C SER A 205 20.08 -10.75 -7.89
N TRP A 206 19.86 -9.92 -6.86
CA TRP A 206 18.55 -9.78 -6.24
C TRP A 206 17.52 -9.16 -7.20
N GLY A 207 17.91 -8.11 -7.91
CA GLY A 207 17.02 -7.46 -8.89
C GLY A 207 16.60 -8.41 -10.01
N ASN A 208 17.52 -9.25 -10.47
CA ASN A 208 17.24 -10.29 -11.47
C ASN A 208 16.31 -11.38 -10.92
N ASP A 209 16.52 -11.82 -9.68
CA ASP A 209 15.68 -12.85 -9.05
C ASP A 209 14.25 -12.36 -8.78
N MET A 210 14.10 -11.10 -8.34
CA MET A 210 12.77 -10.49 -8.14
C MET A 210 11.99 -10.40 -9.46
N ARG A 211 12.64 -9.96 -10.54
CA ARG A 211 12.00 -9.86 -11.86
C ARG A 211 11.59 -11.23 -12.38
N LYS A 212 12.41 -12.27 -12.16
CA LYS A 212 12.06 -13.66 -12.48
C LYS A 212 10.87 -14.15 -11.66
N ASP A 213 10.79 -13.83 -10.37
CA ASP A 213 9.65 -14.22 -9.53
C ASP A 213 8.34 -13.56 -9.98
N ILE A 214 8.36 -12.25 -10.27
CA ILE A 214 7.20 -11.51 -10.79
C ILE A 214 6.74 -12.14 -12.13
N THR A 215 7.70 -12.45 -13.00
CA THR A 215 7.38 -13.10 -14.29
C THR A 215 6.83 -14.51 -14.09
N ARG A 216 7.36 -15.25 -13.11
CA ARG A 216 6.90 -16.60 -12.79
C ARG A 216 5.47 -16.60 -12.25
N ILE A 217 5.14 -15.74 -11.29
CA ILE A 217 3.77 -15.68 -10.75
C ILE A 217 2.76 -15.30 -11.83
N ASN A 218 3.07 -14.31 -12.67
CA ASN A 218 2.19 -13.86 -13.74
C ASN A 218 2.03 -14.91 -14.87
N ARG A 219 2.99 -15.84 -15.01
CA ARG A 219 2.84 -17.00 -15.90
C ARG A 219 1.97 -18.10 -15.30
N THR A 220 2.02 -18.31 -13.98
CA THR A 220 1.28 -19.40 -13.31
C THR A 220 -0.13 -19.01 -12.90
N LEU A 221 -0.36 -17.75 -12.53
CA LEU A 221 -1.63 -17.25 -11.99
C LEU A 221 -2.85 -17.53 -12.89
N PRO A 222 -2.77 -17.38 -14.24
CA PRO A 222 -3.89 -17.70 -15.11
C PRO A 222 -4.31 -19.18 -15.10
N SER A 223 -3.38 -20.09 -14.77
CA SER A 223 -3.63 -21.53 -14.73
C SER A 223 -4.13 -22.05 -13.38
N ILE A 224 -4.11 -21.21 -12.35
CA ILE A 224 -4.49 -21.56 -10.99
C ILE A 224 -6.01 -21.44 -10.84
N PRO A 225 -6.69 -22.43 -10.23
CA PRO A 225 -8.12 -22.33 -9.91
C PRO A 225 -8.45 -21.06 -9.14
N SER A 226 -9.57 -20.42 -9.46
CA SER A 226 -10.01 -19.12 -8.89
C SER A 226 -9.94 -19.11 -7.35
N ASN A 227 -10.40 -20.18 -6.71
CA ASN A 227 -10.42 -20.35 -5.26
C ASN A 227 -9.02 -20.40 -4.61
N GLN A 228 -7.97 -20.76 -5.36
CA GLN A 228 -6.59 -20.85 -4.86
C GLN A 228 -5.77 -19.59 -5.16
N LYS A 229 -6.22 -18.69 -6.05
CA LYS A 229 -5.46 -17.50 -6.48
C LYS A 229 -5.04 -16.63 -5.28
N THR A 230 -5.93 -16.43 -4.32
CA THR A 230 -5.64 -15.65 -3.10
C THR A 230 -4.49 -16.25 -2.27
N ASN A 231 -4.48 -17.59 -2.10
CA ASN A 231 -3.45 -18.29 -1.34
C ASN A 231 -2.09 -18.22 -2.06
N VAL A 232 -2.07 -18.38 -3.39
CA VAL A 232 -0.82 -18.32 -4.16
C VAL A 232 -0.21 -16.91 -4.12
N ILE A 233 -1.02 -15.87 -4.29
CA ILE A 233 -0.54 -14.48 -4.23
C ILE A 233 0.05 -14.17 -2.85
N ARG A 234 -0.61 -14.62 -1.78
CA ARG A 234 -0.09 -14.48 -0.43
C ARG A 234 1.26 -15.16 -0.24
N TRP A 235 1.38 -16.44 -0.62
CA TRP A 235 2.65 -17.17 -0.48
C TRP A 235 3.75 -16.51 -1.30
N TRP A 236 3.41 -16.00 -2.49
CA TRP A 236 4.34 -15.23 -3.29
C TRP A 236 4.77 -13.94 -2.57
N LEU A 237 3.85 -13.14 -2.03
CA LEU A 237 4.18 -11.94 -1.24
C LEU A 237 5.05 -12.26 -0.01
N GLN A 238 4.73 -13.33 0.73
CA GLN A 238 5.52 -13.78 1.88
C GLN A 238 6.93 -14.23 1.46
N SER A 239 7.05 -14.93 0.33
CA SER A 239 8.34 -15.34 -0.24
C SER A 239 9.18 -14.13 -0.66
N VAL A 240 8.55 -13.15 -1.31
CA VAL A 240 9.19 -11.87 -1.69
C VAL A 240 9.67 -11.13 -0.45
N HIS A 241 8.83 -11.00 0.58
CA HIS A 241 9.19 -10.37 1.86
C HIS A 241 10.36 -11.09 2.55
N SER A 242 10.30 -12.41 2.66
CA SER A 242 11.39 -13.22 3.26
C SER A 242 12.72 -13.06 2.50
N ARG A 243 12.68 -13.02 1.17
CA ARG A 243 13.86 -12.76 0.34
C ARG A 243 14.40 -11.35 0.58
N ILE A 244 13.54 -10.34 0.69
CA ILE A 244 13.96 -8.97 1.03
C ILE A 244 14.70 -8.94 2.36
N GLU A 245 14.17 -9.58 3.40
CA GLU A 245 14.82 -9.65 4.71
C GLU A 245 16.16 -10.41 4.68
N HIS A 246 16.24 -11.47 3.86
CA HIS A 246 17.51 -12.16 3.60
C HIS A 246 18.55 -11.23 2.96
N TYR A 247 18.20 -10.54 1.87
CA TYR A 247 19.12 -9.63 1.19
C TYR A 247 19.46 -8.40 2.03
N LYS A 248 18.54 -7.90 2.87
CA LYS A 248 18.82 -6.90 3.91
C LYS A 248 19.93 -7.37 4.83
N THR A 249 19.81 -8.60 5.32
CA THR A 249 20.79 -9.21 6.22
C THR A 249 22.16 -9.38 5.54
N GLU A 250 22.20 -9.89 4.31
CA GLU A 250 23.44 -10.06 3.55
C GLU A 250 24.12 -8.71 3.25
N HIS A 251 23.36 -7.69 2.85
CA HIS A 251 23.91 -6.37 2.60
C HIS A 251 24.50 -5.74 3.88
N ILE A 252 23.83 -5.90 5.02
CA ILE A 252 24.34 -5.45 6.33
C ILE A 252 25.66 -6.14 6.67
N LYS A 253 25.82 -7.45 6.37
CA LYS A 253 27.09 -8.16 6.57
C LYS A 253 28.21 -7.58 5.71
N VAL A 254 27.97 -7.38 4.42
CA VAL A 254 28.96 -6.79 3.49
C VAL A 254 29.38 -5.39 3.95
N ILE A 255 28.44 -4.57 4.41
CA ILE A 255 28.76 -3.23 4.96
C ILE A 255 29.64 -3.35 6.20
N LYS A 256 29.34 -4.26 7.13
CA LYS A 256 30.15 -4.48 8.34
C LYS A 256 31.58 -4.90 7.98
N GLU A 257 31.73 -5.84 7.06
CA GLU A 257 33.05 -6.29 6.58
C GLU A 257 33.83 -5.15 5.94
N ALA A 258 33.20 -4.39 5.04
CA ALA A 258 33.83 -3.24 4.40
C ALA A 258 34.23 -2.15 5.40
N THR A 259 33.40 -1.92 6.43
CA THR A 259 33.68 -0.94 7.50
C THR A 259 34.89 -1.38 8.32
N VAL A 260 34.97 -2.67 8.70
CA VAL A 260 36.12 -3.22 9.42
C VAL A 260 37.40 -3.12 8.59
N LEU A 261 37.35 -3.46 7.30
CA LEU A 261 38.51 -3.32 6.40
C LEU A 261 38.97 -1.87 6.26
N LEU A 262 38.04 -0.93 6.17
CA LEU A 262 38.34 0.50 6.13
C LEU A 262 38.98 0.97 7.43
N GLU A 263 38.44 0.59 8.59
CA GLU A 263 39.02 0.89 9.89
C GLU A 263 40.45 0.34 9.99
N LEU A 264 40.67 -0.92 9.62
CA LEU A 264 42.00 -1.54 9.59
C LEU A 264 42.98 -0.80 8.68
N ALA A 265 42.53 -0.36 7.50
CA ALA A 265 43.35 0.42 6.57
C ALA A 265 43.73 1.79 7.15
N LEU A 266 42.78 2.47 7.81
CA LEU A 266 43.04 3.74 8.51
C LEU A 266 44.01 3.58 9.69
N TRP A 267 43.90 2.48 10.44
CA TRP A 267 44.85 2.14 11.49
C TRP A 267 46.26 1.91 10.94
N LYS A 268 46.41 1.17 9.84
CA LYS A 268 47.71 0.96 9.17
C LYS A 268 48.32 2.27 8.68
N ALA A 269 47.55 3.10 7.99
CA ALA A 269 48.03 4.38 7.49
C ALA A 269 48.55 5.32 8.61
N ARG A 270 47.93 5.27 9.81
CA ARG A 270 48.44 6.01 10.97
C ARG A 270 49.72 5.44 11.56
N LEU A 271 49.89 4.12 11.55
CA LEU A 271 51.11 3.47 12.03
C LEU A 271 52.31 3.76 11.12
N ASP A 272 52.07 3.86 9.80
CA ASP A 272 53.10 4.19 8.82
C ASP A 272 53.58 5.65 8.94
N ASP A 273 52.72 6.56 9.41
CA ASP A 273 53.05 7.98 9.67
C ASP A 273 53.91 8.14 10.94
N ASP A 274 53.66 7.33 11.98
CA ASP A 274 54.46 7.31 13.22
C ASP A 274 55.83 6.63 13.07
N GLY A 275 56.07 5.89 11.98
CA GLY A 275 57.32 5.17 11.71
C GLY A 275 58.40 6.00 11.01
N GLY A 276 58.09 7.24 10.65
CA GLY A 276 58.85 8.07 9.71
C GLY A 276 59.74 9.15 10.32
N GLU A 277 60.35 8.95 11.49
CA GLU A 277 61.50 9.79 11.92
C GLU A 277 62.58 8.93 12.58
N ARG A 278 63.45 8.34 11.75
CA ARG A 278 64.80 7.94 12.14
C ARG A 278 65.77 8.36 11.05
N GLU A 279 66.50 9.44 11.29
CA GLU A 279 67.87 9.60 10.80
C GLU A 279 68.68 10.56 11.71
N ASP A 280 69.74 9.99 12.28
CA ASP A 280 71.04 10.52 12.69
C ASP A 280 71.21 11.72 13.65
N GLY A 281 71.84 11.43 14.80
CA GLY A 281 72.48 12.42 15.67
C GLY A 281 72.95 11.84 17.01
N LEU A 282 74.27 11.68 17.15
CA LEU A 282 75.00 11.14 18.31
C LEU A 282 74.87 12.03 19.59
N PHE A 283 74.82 11.37 20.77
CA PHE A 283 75.12 11.84 22.14
C PHE A 283 74.14 12.77 22.91
N GLU A 284 73.49 12.18 23.93
CA GLU A 284 73.47 12.53 25.38
C GLU A 284 72.08 12.41 26.03
N ALA A 285 72.03 11.70 27.16
CA ALA A 285 70.95 11.70 28.14
C ALA A 285 71.47 12.37 29.44
N PRO A 286 70.66 12.73 30.48
CA PRO A 286 69.28 12.33 30.73
C PRO A 286 68.36 13.39 31.41
N THR A 287 67.11 12.96 31.69
CA THR A 287 66.17 13.40 32.74
C THR A 287 65.14 14.52 32.45
N LYS A 288 63.85 14.13 32.44
CA LYS A 288 62.93 14.38 33.56
C LYS A 288 61.62 13.59 33.38
N LYS A 289 61.24 12.90 34.45
CA LYS A 289 59.97 12.17 34.60
C LYS A 289 58.79 13.14 34.52
N VAL A 290 57.77 12.82 33.73
CA VAL A 290 56.40 13.26 34.00
C VAL A 290 55.54 12.01 34.16
N LYS A 291 55.04 11.81 35.39
CA LYS A 291 54.01 10.83 35.72
C LYS A 291 52.79 11.13 34.85
N ILE A 292 52.44 10.21 33.95
CA ILE A 292 51.13 10.24 33.31
C ILE A 292 50.15 9.68 34.32
N ASP A 293 49.31 10.56 34.83
CA ASP A 293 48.15 10.25 35.65
C ASP A 293 47.16 9.38 34.84
N VAL A 294 47.04 8.13 35.28
CA VAL A 294 46.27 7.07 34.60
C VAL A 294 44.76 7.32 34.72
N GLU A 295 44.32 8.25 35.57
CA GLU A 295 42.90 8.60 35.69
C GLU A 295 42.45 9.69 34.71
N ARG A 296 43.35 10.55 34.20
CA ARG A 296 43.00 11.54 33.16
C ARG A 296 42.95 10.94 31.74
N THR A 297 43.64 9.83 31.52
CA THR A 297 43.66 9.11 30.24
C THR A 297 42.43 8.23 29.99
N ARG A 298 41.54 8.07 30.99
CA ARG A 298 40.34 7.23 30.87
C ARG A 298 39.10 7.97 30.36
N ASN A 299 39.10 9.30 30.29
CA ASN A 299 37.92 10.10 29.91
C ASN A 299 37.98 10.82 28.56
N GLU A 300 39.08 10.74 27.79
CA GLU A 300 39.20 11.47 26.50
C GLU A 300 39.31 10.60 25.25
N ARG A 301 39.20 9.27 25.35
CA ARG A 301 39.09 8.39 24.16
C ARG A 301 37.69 7.83 23.98
N ARG A 302 36.70 8.72 23.97
CA ARG A 302 35.53 8.54 23.11
C ARG A 302 35.95 8.97 21.70
N VAL A 303 36.70 8.11 21.01
CA VAL A 303 36.85 8.23 19.56
C VAL A 303 35.52 7.75 18.98
N THR A 304 34.52 8.62 18.99
CA THR A 304 33.47 8.54 17.98
C THR A 304 34.21 8.65 16.65
N SER A 305 34.23 7.56 15.88
CA SER A 305 34.65 7.58 14.49
C SER A 305 33.85 8.69 13.79
N GLY A 306 34.49 9.84 13.59
CA GLY A 306 33.93 11.04 12.96
C GLY A 306 33.74 10.87 11.45
N ALA A 307 33.77 9.64 10.96
CA ALA A 307 33.47 9.33 9.58
C ALA A 307 31.95 9.16 9.46
N ASN A 308 31.25 10.28 9.31
CA ASN A 308 29.87 10.30 8.82
C ASN A 308 29.91 9.90 7.33
N ILE A 309 30.27 8.64 7.04
CA ILE A 309 30.24 8.08 5.70
C ILE A 309 28.77 7.79 5.43
N VAL A 310 28.10 8.81 4.90
CA VAL A 310 26.85 8.61 4.20
C VAL A 310 27.20 7.78 2.96
N ILE A 311 27.15 6.46 3.07
CA ILE A 311 27.04 5.61 1.89
C ILE A 311 25.68 5.98 1.30
N LYS A 312 25.68 6.86 0.28
CA LYS A 312 24.47 7.47 -0.31
C LYS A 312 23.40 6.44 -0.70
N ASN A 313 23.77 5.18 -0.85
CA ASN A 313 22.90 4.08 -1.28
C ASN A 313 22.39 3.18 -0.12
N VAL A 314 22.77 3.43 1.14
CA VAL A 314 22.41 2.54 2.28
C VAL A 314 21.15 2.98 3.02
N LEU A 315 20.90 4.30 3.09
CA LEU A 315 19.80 4.86 3.88
C LEU A 315 18.39 4.57 3.34
N PRO A 316 18.13 4.46 2.02
CA PRO A 316 16.80 4.11 1.52
C PRO A 316 16.37 2.69 1.90
N PHE A 317 17.29 1.72 1.82
CA PHE A 317 16.99 0.30 2.06
C PHE A 317 16.70 -0.04 3.52
N LEU A 318 17.38 0.63 4.46
CA LEU A 318 17.13 0.48 5.90
C LEU A 318 15.83 1.16 6.37
N LYS A 319 15.18 1.95 5.51
CA LYS A 319 13.91 2.65 5.82
C LYS A 319 12.66 1.90 5.34
N LEU A 320 12.80 0.80 4.59
CA LEU A 320 11.68 -0.08 4.25
C LEU A 320 11.18 -0.75 5.54
N LYS A 321 10.05 -0.25 6.04
CA LYS A 321 9.24 -0.90 7.06
C LYS A 321 8.59 -2.17 6.52
#